data_AF-K2MPU1-F1
#
_entry.id   AF-K2MPU1-F1
#
_cell.length_a   1.000
_cell.length_b   1.000
_cell.length_c   1.000
_cell.angle_alpha   90.00
_cell.angle_beta   90.00
_cell.angle_gamma   90.00
#
_symmetry.space_group_name_H-M   'P 1'
#
loop_
_entity.id
_entity.type
_entity.pdbx_description
1 polymer ?
#
loop_
_entity_poly.entity_id
_entity_poly.type
_entity_poly.pdbx_seq_one_letter_code
_entity_poly.pdbx_strand_id
1 'polypeptide(L)'
;VAAAMAPRTHNRRRVTGSSGGRREGRESERQRPSMSRRVFTSAVLLLLVVMMYCGSGAAHAVESNSGDAQLPDEVVIFMPRQTLVVPKGGKGPSTTRDSFAAPSLVRAGEVVTVFAEGRTKYTGSHKTSSELGSSDIVAGYVSAEEPWPSIVAEVTSAGWRAHTVLSSVNGDDLVGVARNPTSVGIDNKVFLLVGNHSIKFDTAKKAWQTFGWDIHLLVGEATQFISGGQSELIEWAAPVSLLPQISKETHAIGL
;
A
#
# COMPACT_ATOMS: atom_id res chain seq x y z
N VAL A 1 32.25 -5.44 -77.29
CA VAL A 1 31.07 -6.04 -76.65
C VAL A 1 30.10 -4.90 -76.36
N ALA A 2 29.33 -4.44 -77.36
CA ALA A 2 27.96 -4.89 -77.69
C ALA A 2 27.02 -4.81 -76.47
N ALA A 3 26.32 -3.69 -76.27
CA ALA A 3 24.96 -3.34 -76.76
C ALA A 3 23.87 -3.58 -75.69
N ALA A 4 23.29 -2.49 -75.15
CA ALA A 4 21.86 -2.09 -75.27
C ALA A 4 20.96 -2.74 -74.18
N MET A 5 19.93 -2.15 -73.56
CA MET A 5 19.01 -1.06 -73.90
C MET A 5 18.22 -0.71 -72.60
N ALA A 6 17.79 0.55 -72.40
CA ALA A 6 16.75 0.96 -71.43
C ALA A 6 15.34 0.89 -72.08
N PRO A 7 14.26 1.57 -71.64
CA PRO A 7 13.67 1.87 -70.31
C PRO A 7 12.14 1.52 -70.27
N ARG A 8 11.45 1.42 -69.11
CA ARG A 8 9.95 1.47 -69.05
C ARG A 8 9.43 2.01 -67.70
N THR A 9 9.10 3.30 -67.58
CA THR A 9 7.80 3.99 -67.83
C THR A 9 6.65 3.66 -66.88
N HIS A 10 6.18 4.71 -66.19
CA HIS A 10 4.86 4.88 -65.57
C HIS A 10 3.69 4.32 -66.39
N ASN A 11 2.67 3.81 -65.69
CA ASN A 11 1.25 3.95 -66.02
C ASN A 11 0.47 3.92 -64.68
N ARG A 12 -0.30 4.96 -64.32
CA ARG A 12 -1.66 5.32 -64.81
C ARG A 12 -2.67 4.22 -64.41
N ARG A 13 -3.86 4.47 -63.87
CA ARG A 13 -4.83 5.51 -64.22
C ARG A 13 -6.11 5.29 -63.38
N ARG A 14 -6.79 6.39 -63.01
CA ARG A 14 -8.24 6.67 -63.17
C ARG A 14 -9.29 5.73 -62.52
N VAL A 15 -10.50 6.15 -62.12
CA VAL A 15 -11.21 7.43 -61.90
C VAL A 15 -12.67 7.04 -61.60
N THR A 16 -13.35 7.83 -60.75
CA THR A 16 -14.83 8.05 -60.65
C THR A 16 -15.74 6.84 -60.39
N GLY A 17 -16.90 6.96 -59.73
CA GLY A 17 -17.69 8.11 -59.26
C GLY A 17 -18.90 7.53 -58.49
N SER A 18 -19.36 8.20 -57.45
CA SER A 18 -20.60 9.00 -57.43
C SER A 18 -21.92 8.22 -57.50
N SER A 19 -22.67 8.25 -56.39
CA SER A 19 -24.10 8.59 -56.25
C SER A 19 -24.56 8.06 -54.88
N GLY A 20 -25.05 8.83 -53.91
CA GLY A 20 -26.06 9.88 -53.98
C GLY A 20 -27.32 9.35 -53.29
N GLY A 21 -27.61 9.80 -52.06
CA GLY A 21 -28.79 9.35 -51.30
C GLY A 21 -29.02 10.12 -49.99
N ARG A 22 -29.79 11.21 -50.10
CA ARG A 22 -30.35 12.11 -49.06
C ARG A 22 -31.15 11.36 -47.98
N ARG A 23 -31.03 11.67 -46.67
CA ARG A 23 -31.86 12.53 -45.75
C ARG A 23 -31.80 11.77 -44.39
N GLU A 24 -31.68 12.32 -43.17
CA GLU A 24 -32.45 13.36 -42.47
C GLU A 24 -31.89 13.53 -41.02
N GLY A 25 -32.10 14.71 -40.38
CA GLY A 25 -32.02 14.96 -38.91
C GLY A 25 -30.63 15.11 -38.26
N ARG A 26 -30.08 16.32 -38.00
CA ARG A 26 -30.28 17.20 -36.81
C ARG A 26 -30.44 16.38 -35.52
N GLU A 27 -29.42 16.30 -34.65
CA GLU A 27 -29.06 17.35 -33.68
C GLU A 27 -27.55 17.35 -33.36
N SER A 28 -26.94 18.53 -33.45
CA SER A 28 -25.55 18.78 -33.09
C SER A 28 -25.44 19.04 -31.59
N GLU A 29 -25.17 18.00 -30.81
CA GLU A 29 -24.75 18.16 -29.41
C GLU A 29 -23.23 18.36 -29.34
N ARG A 30 -22.79 19.28 -28.48
CA ARG A 30 -21.39 19.73 -28.37
C ARG A 30 -20.45 18.55 -28.16
N GLN A 31 -19.37 18.52 -28.96
CA GLN A 31 -18.16 17.74 -28.67
C GLN A 31 -17.82 17.89 -27.19
N ARG A 32 -17.99 16.82 -26.40
CA ARG A 32 -17.43 16.75 -25.04
C ARG A 32 -15.93 17.00 -25.18
N PRO A 33 -15.35 17.96 -24.43
CA PRO A 33 -13.90 18.04 -24.34
C PRO A 33 -13.46 16.70 -23.76
N SER A 34 -12.66 15.95 -24.52
CA SER A 34 -11.99 14.78 -23.98
C SER A 34 -11.13 15.25 -22.82
N MET A 35 -11.60 15.06 -21.59
CA MET A 35 -10.73 15.19 -20.44
C MET A 35 -9.66 14.14 -20.63
N SER A 36 -8.42 14.60 -20.82
CA SER A 36 -7.30 13.69 -20.95
C SER A 36 -7.30 12.80 -19.70
N ARG A 37 -7.11 11.49 -19.89
CA ARG A 37 -7.04 10.52 -18.78
C ARG A 37 -6.03 10.95 -17.70
N ARG A 38 -5.09 11.83 -18.05
CA ARG A 38 -4.12 12.48 -17.15
C ARG A 38 -4.77 13.43 -16.14
N VAL A 39 -5.79 14.21 -16.50
CA VAL A 39 -6.44 15.15 -15.56
C VAL A 39 -7.25 14.39 -14.51
N PHE A 40 -7.87 13.27 -14.91
CA PHE A 40 -8.61 12.39 -14.00
C PHE A 40 -7.68 11.67 -13.02
N THR A 41 -6.57 11.10 -13.49
CA THR A 41 -5.56 10.51 -12.60
C THR A 41 -4.89 11.54 -11.71
N SER A 42 -4.67 12.75 -12.21
CA SER A 42 -4.06 13.83 -11.43
C SER A 42 -5.00 14.35 -10.35
N ALA A 43 -6.31 14.44 -10.62
CA ALA A 43 -7.31 14.84 -9.65
C ALA A 43 -7.46 13.79 -8.54
N VAL A 44 -7.47 12.50 -8.88
CA VAL A 44 -7.52 11.39 -7.91
C VAL A 44 -6.26 11.34 -7.04
N LEU A 45 -5.08 11.51 -7.64
CA LEU A 45 -3.81 11.61 -6.89
C LEU A 45 -3.79 12.82 -5.95
N LEU A 46 -4.28 13.98 -6.41
CA LEU A 46 -4.42 15.16 -5.57
C LEU A 46 -5.40 14.93 -4.41
N LEU A 47 -6.52 14.24 -4.65
CA LEU A 47 -7.50 13.91 -3.62
C LEU A 47 -6.90 13.00 -2.54
N LEU A 48 -6.16 11.97 -2.95
CA LEU A 48 -5.43 11.08 -2.03
C LEU A 48 -4.35 11.83 -1.23
N VAL A 49 -3.61 12.75 -1.85
CA VAL A 49 -2.60 13.57 -1.18
C VAL A 49 -3.24 14.53 -0.17
N VAL A 50 -4.36 15.17 -0.52
CA VAL A 50 -5.07 16.10 0.37
C VAL A 50 -5.68 15.37 1.57
N MET A 51 -6.23 14.16 1.37
CA MET A 51 -6.75 13.33 2.48
C MET A 51 -5.63 12.80 3.38
N MET A 52 -4.42 12.57 2.85
CA MET A 52 -3.26 12.17 3.65
C MET A 52 -2.61 13.33 4.45
N TYR A 53 -2.79 14.59 4.03
CA TYR A 53 -2.15 15.75 4.67
C TYR A 53 -3.06 16.52 5.64
N CYS A 54 -4.38 16.39 5.53
CA CYS A 54 -5.35 17.07 6.41
C CYS A 54 -5.76 16.21 7.62
N GLY A 55 -4.82 15.96 8.53
CA GLY A 55 -5.09 15.38 9.84
C GLY A 55 -5.40 16.42 10.91
N SER A 56 -6.58 17.07 10.86
CA SER A 56 -7.36 17.61 12.00
C SER A 56 -8.36 18.65 11.54
N GLY A 57 -9.63 18.39 11.80
CA GLY A 57 -10.72 19.35 11.63
C GLY A 57 -12.05 18.63 11.55
N ALA A 58 -12.80 18.59 12.65
CA ALA A 58 -14.20 18.21 12.61
C ALA A 58 -14.94 19.24 11.76
N ALA A 59 -15.32 18.86 10.54
CA ALA A 59 -16.15 19.67 9.66
C ALA A 59 -17.52 19.01 9.55
N HIS A 60 -18.55 19.76 9.94
CA HIS A 60 -19.95 19.39 9.72
C HIS A 60 -20.18 19.05 8.25
N ALA A 61 -20.83 17.91 8.01
CA ALA A 61 -21.24 17.48 6.69
C ALA A 61 -22.19 18.52 6.09
N VAL A 62 -21.71 19.23 5.06
CA VAL A 62 -22.58 19.87 4.07
C VAL A 62 -22.83 18.80 3.02
N GLU A 63 -24.07 18.37 2.94
CA GLU A 63 -24.59 17.39 2.00
C GLU A 63 -24.35 17.87 0.57
N SER A 64 -23.36 17.29 -0.10
CA SER A 64 -23.13 17.51 -1.52
C SER A 64 -23.90 16.45 -2.30
N ASN A 65 -25.01 16.86 -2.91
CA ASN A 65 -25.83 16.06 -3.80
C ASN A 65 -25.05 15.72 -5.09
N SER A 66 -24.28 14.62 -5.08
CA SER A 66 -23.81 13.96 -6.30
C SER A 66 -24.45 12.58 -6.38
N GLY A 67 -25.31 12.36 -7.37
CA GLY A 67 -26.23 11.23 -7.44
C GLY A 67 -25.59 9.85 -7.26
N ASP A 68 -26.24 9.05 -6.42
CA ASP A 68 -26.38 7.57 -6.40
C ASP A 68 -25.32 6.71 -7.11
N ALA A 69 -24.04 6.99 -6.89
CA ALA A 69 -23.07 5.92 -6.80
C ALA A 69 -23.16 5.41 -5.37
N GLN A 70 -23.87 4.30 -5.15
CA GLN A 70 -23.78 3.58 -3.87
C GLN A 70 -22.30 3.29 -3.64
N LEU A 71 -21.72 3.97 -2.64
CA LEU A 71 -20.35 3.70 -2.22
C LEU A 71 -20.25 2.20 -1.94
N PRO A 72 -19.17 1.53 -2.38
CA PRO A 72 -18.93 0.14 -1.98
C PRO A 72 -19.05 0.03 -0.45
N ASP A 73 -19.55 -1.09 0.05
CA ASP A 73 -19.56 -1.34 1.49
C ASP A 73 -18.12 -1.30 2.02
N GLU A 74 -17.73 -0.19 2.64
CA GLU A 74 -16.40 0.00 3.22
C GLU A 74 -16.31 -0.68 4.59
N VAL A 75 -15.19 -1.33 4.86
CA VAL A 75 -14.92 -1.97 6.16
C VAL A 75 -13.58 -1.53 6.70
N VAL A 76 -13.54 -1.22 8.00
CA VAL A 76 -12.32 -0.80 8.70
C VAL A 76 -11.63 -2.03 9.27
N ILE A 77 -10.52 -2.43 8.66
CA ILE A 77 -9.72 -3.59 9.10
C ILE A 77 -8.88 -3.26 10.34
N PHE A 78 -8.33 -2.04 10.40
CA PHE A 78 -7.52 -1.55 11.52
C PHE A 78 -8.09 -0.24 12.06
N MET A 79 -8.69 -0.31 13.24
CA MET A 79 -9.31 0.81 13.92
C MET A 79 -8.35 1.34 15.00
N PRO A 80 -7.87 2.59 14.90
CA PRO A 80 -7.00 3.20 15.90
C PRO A 80 -7.60 3.10 17.31
N ARG A 81 -6.77 2.74 18.28
CA ARG A 81 -7.12 2.59 19.70
C ARG A 81 -8.22 1.56 20.00
N GLN A 82 -8.61 0.74 19.03
CA GLN A 82 -9.62 -0.30 19.19
C GLN A 82 -9.12 -1.67 18.76
N THR A 83 -8.53 -1.79 17.56
CA THR A 83 -7.99 -3.08 17.10
C THR A 83 -6.83 -3.51 18.01
N LEU A 84 -6.99 -4.67 18.63
CA LEU A 84 -5.96 -5.29 19.45
C LEU A 84 -4.90 -5.94 18.56
N VAL A 85 -3.65 -5.64 18.84
CA VAL A 85 -2.47 -6.17 18.14
C VAL A 85 -1.77 -7.17 19.04
N VAL A 86 -1.67 -8.40 18.56
CA VAL A 86 -0.93 -9.50 19.19
C VAL A 86 0.58 -9.26 18.98
N PRO A 87 1.40 -9.34 20.05
CA PRO A 87 2.85 -9.21 19.91
C PRO A 87 3.44 -10.42 19.16
N LYS A 88 4.58 -10.21 18.50
CA LYS A 88 5.26 -11.25 17.73
C LYS A 88 5.59 -12.45 18.63
N GLY A 89 5.27 -13.66 18.16
CA GLY A 89 5.47 -14.90 18.92
C GLY A 89 4.46 -15.12 20.06
N GLY A 90 3.40 -14.30 20.15
CA GLY A 90 2.29 -14.49 21.09
C GLY A 90 2.63 -14.28 22.56
N LYS A 91 3.83 -13.78 22.87
CA LYS A 91 4.29 -13.57 24.25
C LYS A 91 3.99 -12.13 24.69
N GLY A 92 3.06 -11.98 25.63
CA GLY A 92 2.68 -10.70 26.23
C GLY A 92 1.25 -10.26 25.91
N PRO A 93 0.78 -9.17 26.54
CA PRO A 93 -0.58 -8.68 26.32
C PRO A 93 -0.72 -8.09 24.90
N SER A 94 -1.89 -8.29 24.29
CA SER A 94 -2.26 -7.54 23.08
C SER A 94 -2.49 -6.07 23.44
N THR A 95 -2.04 -5.16 22.58
CA THR A 95 -2.16 -3.71 22.79
C THR A 95 -2.73 -3.03 21.56
N THR A 96 -3.30 -1.83 21.73
CA THR A 96 -3.79 -1.04 20.61
C THR A 96 -2.70 -0.09 20.10
N ARG A 97 -2.92 0.48 18.90
CA ARG A 97 -2.04 1.48 18.28
C ARG A 97 -2.75 2.82 18.21
N ASP A 98 -2.00 3.92 18.28
CA ASP A 98 -2.55 5.28 18.16
C ASP A 98 -3.03 5.59 16.76
N SER A 99 -2.42 4.99 15.74
CA SER A 99 -2.82 5.11 14.34
C SER A 99 -2.26 3.97 13.50
N PHE A 100 -2.85 3.77 12.32
CA PHE A 100 -2.36 2.87 11.29
C PHE A 100 -2.09 3.65 10.00
N ALA A 101 -1.00 3.36 9.30
CA ALA A 101 -0.59 4.08 8.10
C ALA A 101 0.09 3.16 7.08
N ALA A 102 0.30 3.67 5.86
CA ALA A 102 1.00 2.97 4.78
C ALA A 102 0.50 1.53 4.56
N PRO A 103 -0.78 1.35 4.20
CA PRO A 103 -1.34 0.01 4.01
C PRO A 103 -0.69 -0.70 2.81
N SER A 104 -0.55 -2.02 2.90
CA SER A 104 -0.17 -2.88 1.78
C SER A 104 -1.00 -4.15 1.81
N LEU A 105 -1.50 -4.58 0.65
CA LEU A 105 -2.40 -5.74 0.54
C LEU A 105 -1.79 -6.75 -0.42
N VAL A 106 -1.81 -8.02 -0.04
CA VAL A 106 -1.28 -9.11 -0.86
C VAL A 106 -2.12 -10.37 -0.69
N ARG A 107 -2.20 -11.16 -1.76
CA ARG A 107 -2.69 -12.54 -1.71
C ARG A 107 -1.52 -13.49 -1.93
N ALA A 108 -1.43 -14.52 -1.09
CA ALA A 108 -0.55 -15.67 -1.28
C ALA A 108 -1.31 -16.95 -0.92
N GLY A 109 -1.40 -17.88 -1.86
CA GLY A 109 -2.31 -19.03 -1.76
C GLY A 109 -3.75 -18.61 -1.50
N GLU A 110 -4.30 -19.12 -0.40
CA GLU A 110 -5.68 -18.90 0.06
C GLU A 110 -5.77 -17.80 1.13
N VAL A 111 -4.68 -17.05 1.38
CA VAL A 111 -4.64 -16.02 2.41
C VAL A 111 -4.47 -14.64 1.77
N VAL A 112 -5.37 -13.72 2.14
CA VAL A 112 -5.16 -12.29 1.91
C VAL A 112 -4.58 -11.69 3.19
N THR A 113 -3.43 -11.03 3.06
CA THR A 113 -2.76 -10.34 4.16
C THR A 113 -2.82 -8.83 3.94
N VAL A 114 -3.32 -8.12 4.94
CA VAL A 114 -3.34 -6.65 4.97
C VAL A 114 -2.27 -6.19 5.96
N PHE A 115 -1.27 -5.46 5.49
CA PHE A 115 -0.24 -4.85 6.33
C PHE A 115 -0.54 -3.39 6.61
N ALA A 116 -0.03 -2.90 7.73
CA ALA A 116 0.08 -1.47 8.01
C ALA A 116 1.24 -1.19 8.98
N GLU A 117 1.70 0.06 9.00
CA GLU A 117 2.45 0.59 10.13
C GLU A 117 1.52 0.73 11.34
N GLY A 118 1.77 0.01 12.42
CA GLY A 118 1.11 0.19 13.70
C GLY A 118 1.89 1.20 14.54
N ARG A 119 1.42 2.46 14.58
CA ARG A 119 2.15 3.57 15.22
C ARG A 119 1.73 3.76 16.68
N THR A 120 2.69 3.95 17.56
CA THR A 120 2.49 4.24 18.98
C THR A 120 3.19 5.54 19.34
N LYS A 121 2.48 6.47 19.97
CA LYS A 121 3.07 7.74 20.40
C LYS A 121 4.08 7.50 21.53
N TYR A 122 5.17 8.26 21.48
CA TYR A 122 6.14 8.25 22.57
C TYR A 122 5.55 8.89 23.83
N THR A 123 5.65 8.19 24.96
CA THR A 123 5.11 8.64 26.26
C THR A 123 6.18 8.77 27.34
N GLY A 124 7.45 8.53 27.00
CA GLY A 124 8.58 8.54 27.91
C GLY A 124 8.99 9.92 28.43
N SER A 125 10.14 9.98 29.11
CA SER A 125 10.62 11.14 29.86
C SER A 125 11.14 12.28 28.99
N HIS A 126 11.60 11.99 27.77
CA HIS A 126 12.22 12.96 26.86
C HIS A 126 11.23 13.57 25.86
N LYS A 127 10.12 14.13 26.38
CA LYS A 127 9.08 14.75 25.53
C LYS A 127 9.58 16.06 24.93
N THR A 128 9.98 16.00 23.67
CA THR A 128 10.37 17.18 22.89
C THR A 128 9.49 17.43 21.66
N SER A 129 8.64 16.47 21.28
CA SER A 129 7.71 16.59 20.15
C SER A 129 6.48 15.68 20.34
N SER A 130 5.32 16.12 19.85
CA SER A 130 4.09 15.33 19.82
C SER A 130 4.04 14.29 18.69
N GLU A 131 4.94 14.40 17.71
CA GLU A 131 5.00 13.52 16.53
C GLU A 131 5.94 12.33 16.70
N LEU A 132 6.74 12.31 17.76
CA LEU A 132 7.64 11.21 18.04
C LEU A 132 6.85 9.96 18.44
N GLY A 133 7.23 8.83 17.86
CA GLY A 133 6.62 7.54 18.16
C GLY A 133 7.42 6.39 17.58
N SER A 134 7.07 5.19 18.04
CA SER A 134 7.53 3.94 17.45
C SER A 134 6.53 3.44 16.42
N SER A 135 6.98 2.57 15.53
CA SER A 135 6.10 1.88 14.59
C SER A 135 6.57 0.45 14.36
N ASP A 136 5.62 -0.47 14.49
CA ASP A 136 5.76 -1.87 14.11
C ASP A 136 5.09 -2.10 12.76
N ILE A 137 5.42 -3.21 12.08
CA ILE A 137 4.58 -3.69 10.99
C ILE A 137 3.59 -4.71 11.55
N VAL A 138 2.31 -4.43 11.34
CA VAL A 138 1.21 -5.31 11.74
C VAL A 138 0.53 -5.90 10.52
N ALA A 139 -0.11 -7.06 10.69
CA ALA A 139 -0.88 -7.74 9.68
C ALA A 139 -2.25 -8.19 10.20
N GLY A 140 -3.24 -8.13 9.33
CA GLY A 140 -4.52 -8.82 9.47
C GLY A 140 -4.61 -9.86 8.36
N TYR A 141 -5.13 -11.04 8.70
CA TYR A 141 -5.22 -12.16 7.77
C TYR A 141 -6.68 -12.52 7.57
N VAL A 142 -7.10 -12.69 6.33
CA VAL A 142 -8.45 -13.16 5.98
C VAL A 142 -8.34 -14.24 4.92
N SER A 143 -9.31 -15.14 4.89
CA SER A 143 -9.41 -16.14 3.82
C SER A 143 -9.72 -15.48 2.48
N ALA A 144 -8.99 -15.87 1.44
CA ALA A 144 -9.25 -15.44 0.06
C ALA A 144 -10.44 -16.18 -0.58
N GLU A 145 -10.88 -17.28 0.03
CA GLU A 145 -11.93 -18.16 -0.49
C GLU A 145 -13.31 -17.82 0.10
N GLU A 146 -13.35 -17.04 1.18
CA GLU A 146 -14.59 -16.58 1.80
C GLU A 146 -15.22 -15.44 0.99
N PRO A 147 -16.56 -15.41 0.85
CA PRO A 147 -17.23 -14.30 0.19
C PRO A 147 -17.14 -13.02 1.04
N TRP A 148 -17.27 -11.86 0.39
CA TRP A 148 -17.15 -10.55 1.05
C TRP A 148 -17.94 -10.40 2.36
N PRO A 149 -19.22 -10.84 2.46
CA PRO A 149 -19.96 -10.74 3.72
C PRO A 149 -19.34 -11.54 4.89
N SER A 150 -18.73 -12.69 4.62
CA SER A 150 -18.01 -13.48 5.63
C SER A 150 -16.76 -12.73 6.10
N ILE A 151 -15.99 -12.16 5.17
CA ILE A 151 -14.81 -11.35 5.48
C ILE A 151 -15.21 -10.15 6.35
N VAL A 152 -16.28 -9.44 5.99
CA VAL A 152 -16.80 -8.30 6.77
C VAL A 152 -17.21 -8.75 8.18
N ALA A 153 -17.93 -9.86 8.30
CA ALA A 153 -18.34 -10.40 9.59
C ALA A 153 -17.13 -10.78 10.47
N GLU A 154 -16.06 -11.33 9.88
CA GLU A 154 -14.83 -11.69 10.57
C GLU A 154 -14.09 -10.45 11.10
N VAL A 155 -13.79 -9.48 10.23
CA VAL A 155 -12.97 -8.31 10.59
C VAL A 155 -13.70 -7.33 11.51
N THR A 156 -15.04 -7.36 11.55
CA THR A 156 -15.85 -6.56 12.48
C THR A 156 -16.19 -7.30 13.77
N SER A 157 -15.81 -8.58 13.89
CA SER A 157 -16.07 -9.35 15.09
C SER A 157 -15.24 -8.86 16.28
N ALA A 158 -15.77 -9.05 17.50
CA ALA A 158 -15.01 -8.78 18.73
C ALA A 158 -13.74 -9.65 18.87
N GLY A 159 -13.66 -10.74 18.11
CA GLY A 159 -12.52 -11.66 18.05
C GLY A 159 -11.40 -11.20 17.12
N TRP A 160 -11.64 -10.23 16.23
CA TRP A 160 -10.65 -9.77 15.25
C TRP A 160 -9.39 -9.23 15.92
N ARG A 161 -8.22 -9.68 15.46
CA ARG A 161 -6.91 -9.25 15.96
C ARG A 161 -5.98 -8.98 14.79
N ALA A 162 -5.13 -7.97 14.96
CA ALA A 162 -3.95 -7.81 14.12
C ALA A 162 -2.73 -8.47 14.79
N HIS A 163 -1.70 -8.75 14.02
CA HIS A 163 -0.51 -9.51 14.42
C HIS A 163 0.75 -8.74 14.10
N THR A 164 1.67 -8.66 15.05
CA THR A 164 2.95 -7.98 14.82
C THR A 164 3.87 -8.88 13.99
N VAL A 165 4.16 -8.47 12.76
CA VAL A 165 5.05 -9.18 11.82
C VAL A 165 6.51 -8.76 12.04
N LEU A 166 6.74 -7.46 12.23
CA LEU A 166 8.04 -6.89 12.55
C LEU A 166 7.88 -5.93 13.74
N SER A 167 8.56 -6.23 14.84
CA SER A 167 8.60 -5.39 16.04
C SER A 167 9.77 -4.42 15.99
N SER A 168 9.53 -3.21 16.43
CA SER A 168 10.51 -2.16 16.68
C SER A 168 10.72 -1.96 18.18
N VAL A 169 11.88 -1.41 18.55
CA VAL A 169 12.16 -1.03 19.94
C VAL A 169 11.27 0.14 20.36
N ASN A 170 10.80 0.13 21.60
CA ASN A 170 9.99 1.22 22.17
C ASN A 170 10.43 1.48 23.62
N GLY A 171 11.59 2.11 23.77
CA GLY A 171 12.19 2.47 25.05
C GLY A 171 12.15 3.97 25.33
N ASP A 172 12.61 4.35 26.53
CA ASP A 172 12.60 5.76 26.98
C ASP A 172 13.54 6.64 26.14
N ASP A 173 14.72 6.13 25.81
CA ASP A 173 15.75 6.90 25.09
C ASP A 173 15.95 6.42 23.65
N LEU A 174 15.20 5.39 23.24
CA LEU A 174 15.38 4.71 21.95
C LEU A 174 14.05 4.20 21.43
N VAL A 175 13.63 4.72 20.28
CA VAL A 175 12.45 4.26 19.56
C VAL A 175 12.85 3.75 18.17
N GLY A 176 12.23 2.66 17.75
CA GLY A 176 12.39 2.07 16.43
C GLY A 176 11.19 2.40 15.56
N VAL A 177 11.46 2.58 14.28
CA VAL A 177 10.46 2.97 13.30
C VAL A 177 10.54 2.03 12.12
N ALA A 178 9.51 1.23 11.91
CA ALA A 178 9.31 0.41 10.73
C ALA A 178 8.29 1.10 9.80
N ARG A 179 8.64 1.26 8.53
CA ARG A 179 7.87 2.05 7.57
C ARG A 179 7.68 1.39 6.23
N ASN A 180 6.64 1.86 5.55
CA ASN A 180 6.34 1.58 4.16
C ASN A 180 6.38 0.07 3.85
N PRO A 181 5.57 -0.75 4.55
CA PRO A 181 5.47 -2.17 4.21
C PRO A 181 5.07 -2.28 2.74
N THR A 182 5.88 -2.99 1.96
CA THR A 182 5.64 -3.19 0.53
C THR A 182 5.66 -4.68 0.26
N SER A 183 4.52 -5.23 -0.13
CA SER A 183 4.33 -6.67 -0.24
C SER A 183 4.14 -7.16 -1.67
N VAL A 184 4.61 -8.37 -1.95
CA VAL A 184 4.42 -9.11 -3.21
C VAL A 184 4.11 -10.56 -2.86
N GLY A 185 3.09 -11.13 -3.50
CA GLY A 185 2.68 -12.52 -3.33
C GLY A 185 3.13 -13.35 -4.53
N ILE A 186 3.75 -14.50 -4.27
CA ILE A 186 4.15 -15.47 -5.29
C ILE A 186 3.83 -16.86 -4.75
N ASP A 187 2.99 -17.60 -5.46
CA ASP A 187 2.46 -18.90 -5.02
C ASP A 187 1.89 -18.81 -3.60
N ASN A 188 2.42 -19.57 -2.64
CA ASN A 188 2.03 -19.54 -1.23
C ASN A 188 2.89 -18.57 -0.39
N LYS A 189 3.81 -17.81 -0.99
CA LYS A 189 4.75 -16.95 -0.26
C LYS A 189 4.38 -15.49 -0.35
N VAL A 190 4.62 -14.79 0.76
CA VAL A 190 4.61 -13.33 0.84
C VAL A 190 6.03 -12.84 1.00
N PHE A 191 6.45 -11.94 0.13
CA PHE A 191 7.67 -11.17 0.25
C PHE A 191 7.29 -9.79 0.74
N LEU A 192 7.86 -9.35 1.86
CA LEU A 192 7.57 -8.07 2.48
C LEU A 192 8.85 -7.27 2.68
N LEU A 193 8.94 -6.13 1.98
CA LEU A 193 10.00 -5.16 2.14
C LEU A 193 9.58 -4.09 3.16
N VAL A 194 10.45 -3.77 4.11
CA VAL A 194 10.16 -2.78 5.16
C VAL A 194 11.39 -1.90 5.35
N GLY A 195 11.23 -0.59 5.27
CA GLY A 195 12.28 0.34 5.69
C GLY A 195 12.28 0.47 7.20
N ASN A 196 13.45 0.51 7.83
CA ASN A 196 13.54 0.69 9.27
C ASN A 196 14.66 1.67 9.66
N HIS A 197 14.47 2.35 10.78
CA HIS A 197 15.51 3.12 11.44
C HIS A 197 15.24 3.22 12.93
N SER A 198 16.23 3.71 13.67
CA SER A 198 16.11 4.03 15.08
C SER A 198 16.24 5.53 15.32
N ILE A 199 15.59 6.01 16.36
CA ILE A 199 15.70 7.38 16.85
C ILE A 199 16.12 7.30 18.32
N LYS A 200 17.28 7.88 18.66
CA LYS A 200 17.84 7.87 20.01
C LYS A 200 17.92 9.28 20.57
N PHE A 201 17.61 9.43 21.84
CA PHE A 201 17.78 10.69 22.54
C PHE A 201 19.26 10.93 22.88
N ASP A 202 19.79 12.07 22.44
CA ASP A 202 21.12 12.54 22.81
C ASP A 202 20.98 13.48 24.01
N THR A 203 21.40 13.01 25.18
CA THR A 203 21.31 13.75 26.45
C THR A 203 22.13 15.04 26.43
N ALA A 204 23.26 15.07 25.74
CA ALA A 204 24.13 16.24 25.68
C ALA A 204 23.51 17.35 24.82
N LYS A 205 22.94 16.97 23.67
CA LYS A 205 22.25 17.90 22.77
C LYS A 205 20.79 18.16 23.16
N LYS A 206 20.25 17.37 24.09
CA LYS A 206 18.83 17.35 24.48
C LYS A 206 17.89 17.21 23.26
N ALA A 207 18.29 16.37 22.31
CA ALA A 207 17.61 16.24 21.02
C ALA A 207 17.60 14.78 20.55
N TRP A 208 16.55 14.42 19.81
CA TRP A 208 16.44 13.11 19.17
C TRP A 208 17.23 13.07 17.87
N GLN A 209 17.94 11.96 17.63
CA GLN A 209 18.74 11.74 16.43
C GLN A 209 18.35 10.43 15.76
N THR A 210 18.13 10.49 14.46
CA THR A 210 17.85 9.32 13.63
C THR A 210 19.14 8.66 13.16
N PHE A 211 19.22 7.34 13.24
CA PHE A 211 20.37 6.55 12.84
C PHE A 211 19.95 5.12 12.50
N GLY A 212 20.91 4.32 12.00
CA GLY A 212 20.69 2.90 11.76
C GLY A 212 19.57 2.63 10.74
N TRP A 213 19.55 3.43 9.66
CA TRP A 213 18.69 3.15 8.52
C TRP A 213 19.02 1.77 7.97
N ASP A 214 18.00 1.01 7.61
CA ASP A 214 18.10 -0.28 6.94
C ASP A 214 16.82 -0.55 6.12
N ILE A 215 16.90 -1.60 5.31
CA ILE A 215 15.78 -2.18 4.57
C ILE A 215 15.78 -3.67 4.87
N HIS A 216 14.70 -4.16 5.46
CA HIS A 216 14.51 -5.56 5.77
C HIS A 216 13.63 -6.24 4.71
N LEU A 217 14.03 -7.43 4.29
CA LEU A 217 13.18 -8.40 3.60
C LEU A 217 12.66 -9.43 4.61
N LEU A 218 11.36 -9.63 4.63
CA LEU A 218 10.71 -10.73 5.34
C LEU A 218 10.05 -11.64 4.32
N VAL A 219 10.15 -12.94 4.54
CA VAL A 219 9.48 -13.96 3.73
C VAL A 219 8.53 -14.73 4.64
N GLY A 220 7.27 -14.73 4.26
CA GLY A 220 6.20 -15.47 4.92
C GLY A 220 5.69 -16.58 4.02
N GLU A 221 5.26 -17.70 4.61
CA GLU A 221 4.60 -18.79 3.91
C GLU A 221 3.19 -18.99 4.44
N ALA A 222 2.21 -18.97 3.55
CA ALA A 222 0.81 -19.16 3.90
C ALA A 222 0.58 -20.61 4.35
N THR A 223 0.00 -20.76 5.54
CA THR A 223 -0.45 -22.05 6.06
C THR A 223 -1.87 -22.34 5.60
N GLN A 224 -2.28 -23.60 5.65
CA GLN A 224 -3.65 -23.98 5.32
C GLN A 224 -4.62 -23.32 6.31
N PHE A 225 -5.69 -22.72 5.79
CA PHE A 225 -6.74 -22.13 6.59
C PHE A 225 -7.51 -23.22 7.32
N ILE A 226 -7.23 -23.41 8.62
CA ILE A 226 -8.06 -24.27 9.47
C ILE A 226 -9.14 -23.38 10.08
N SER A 227 -10.36 -23.51 9.56
CA SER A 227 -11.54 -22.87 10.14
C SER A 227 -11.61 -23.18 11.64
N GLY A 228 -11.58 -22.13 12.47
CA GLY A 228 -11.81 -22.24 13.91
C GLY A 228 -10.64 -21.97 14.87
N GLY A 229 -9.53 -21.33 14.46
CA GLY A 229 -8.64 -20.78 15.50
C GLY A 229 -7.20 -20.39 15.19
N GLN A 230 -6.70 -20.46 13.95
CA GLN A 230 -5.40 -19.87 13.66
C GLN A 230 -5.55 -18.37 13.39
N SER A 231 -4.99 -17.56 14.28
CA SER A 231 -5.00 -16.09 14.16
C SER A 231 -3.85 -15.57 13.30
N GLU A 232 -2.78 -16.35 13.15
CA GLU A 232 -1.66 -16.05 12.25
C GLU A 232 -1.59 -17.13 11.15
N LEU A 233 -1.97 -16.74 9.93
CA LEU A 233 -2.09 -17.64 8.76
C LEU A 233 -0.84 -17.62 7.87
N ILE A 234 0.20 -16.92 8.30
CA ILE A 234 1.48 -16.81 7.61
C ILE A 234 2.60 -17.12 8.61
N GLU A 235 3.44 -18.11 8.29
CA GLU A 235 4.65 -18.38 9.04
C GLU A 235 5.80 -17.50 8.52
N TRP A 236 6.29 -16.61 9.38
CA TRP A 236 7.32 -15.64 9.02
C TRP A 236 8.73 -16.12 9.36
N ALA A 237 9.62 -16.10 8.38
CA ALA A 237 11.04 -16.25 8.60
C ALA A 237 11.64 -15.04 9.35
N ALA A 238 12.89 -15.19 9.79
CA ALA A 238 13.64 -14.08 10.37
C ALA A 238 13.85 -12.96 9.32
N PRO A 239 13.71 -11.67 9.70
CA PRO A 239 14.01 -10.56 8.80
C PRO A 239 15.47 -10.57 8.35
N VAL A 240 15.70 -10.26 7.07
CA VAL A 240 17.02 -10.18 6.46
C VAL A 240 17.32 -8.73 6.09
N SER A 241 18.42 -8.18 6.63
CA SER A 241 18.94 -6.87 6.24
C SER A 241 19.48 -6.90 4.81
N LEU A 242 19.05 -5.94 3.99
CA LEU A 242 19.49 -5.79 2.61
C LEU A 242 20.61 -4.78 2.43
N LEU A 243 20.83 -3.84 3.36
CA LEU A 243 21.89 -2.83 3.20
C LEU A 243 23.30 -3.42 3.00
N PRO A 244 23.73 -4.46 3.76
CA PRO A 244 25.05 -5.07 3.53
C PRO A 244 25.16 -5.78 2.18
N GLN A 245 24.04 -6.15 1.56
CA GLN A 245 24.01 -6.80 0.25
C GLN A 245 24.15 -5.75 -0.84
N ILE A 246 23.43 -4.63 -0.71
CA ILE A 246 23.53 -3.47 -1.59
C ILE A 246 24.97 -2.95 -1.61
N SER A 247 25.61 -2.72 -0.46
CA SER A 247 26.97 -2.17 -0.44
C SER A 247 28.00 -3.07 -1.13
N LYS A 248 27.87 -4.39 -0.98
CA LYS A 248 28.75 -5.36 -1.66
C LYS A 248 28.58 -5.31 -3.17
N GLU A 249 27.34 -5.21 -3.66
CA GLU A 249 27.07 -5.13 -5.08
C GLU A 249 27.52 -3.79 -5.66
N THR A 250 27.28 -2.68 -4.97
CA THR A 250 27.75 -1.34 -5.35
C THR A 250 29.28 -1.31 -5.49
N HIS A 251 30.00 -1.89 -4.53
CA HIS A 251 31.45 -2.03 -4.62
C HIS A 251 31.89 -2.94 -5.77
N ALA A 252 31.15 -4.02 -6.07
CA ALA A 252 31.47 -4.92 -7.17
C ALA A 252 31.28 -4.28 -8.55
N ILE A 253 30.40 -3.29 -8.68
CA ILE A 253 30.16 -2.53 -9.92
C ILE A 253 30.87 -1.16 -9.96
N GLY A 254 31.71 -0.86 -8.96
CA GLY A 254 32.57 0.33 -8.94
C GLY A 254 31.85 1.64 -8.64
N LEU A 255 30.73 1.58 -7.91
CA LEU A 255 29.98 2.74 -7.41
C LEU A 255 30.28 3.02 -5.93
#